data_AF-A0A942N7Z3-F1
#
_entry.id   AF-A0A942N7Z3-F1
#
_cell.length_a   1.000
_cell.length_b   1.000
_cell.length_c   1.000
_cell.angle_alpha   90.00
_cell.angle_beta   90.00
_cell.angle_gamma   90.00
#
_symmetry.space_group_name_H-M   'P 1'
#
loop_
_entity.id
_entity.type
_entity.pdbx_description
1 polymer ?
#
loop_
_entity_poly.entity_id
_entity_poly.type
_entity_poly.pdbx_seq_one_letter_code
_entity_poly.pdbx_strand_id
1 'polypeptide(L)'
;MGLRLAWEIPEGRLIRFISVTAVRETKSRRRYSAERRNSLLIGTGFAETGGPGRESGGADERLIRPKIFHNRAMKDFYRGITALLCGNKEEAAFFFREAAHRDDTLADAYFALSLISDNPEEQLTAVDRALIHRKGFTRLWKETGVSVCAMLTACDGKQIRLMSDFPGLELLAAEIYQSHGKTDDSCRLLENSQHAELDIFRFSCGEAHFRQQQYDQAIDLLKKSGSNRLLSGPSCYLLGLSLEKMGYHSTAIQVYRNTLYREYMSKDLEVALRLQLYRLLEAGGHRYRAEKEFDRLTALAPEYRKN
;
A
#
# COMPACT_ATOMS: atom_id res chain seq x y z
N MET A 1 -23.19 -25.45 4.35
CA MET A 1 -22.63 -24.69 3.22
C MET A 1 -22.02 -23.42 3.76
N GLY A 2 -20.69 -23.32 3.78
CA GLY A 2 -19.98 -22.18 4.38
C GLY A 2 -20.13 -20.93 3.52
N LEU A 3 -20.71 -19.87 4.08
CA LEU A 3 -20.73 -18.53 3.49
C LEU A 3 -19.29 -18.03 3.37
N ARG A 4 -18.70 -18.16 2.17
CA ARG A 4 -17.44 -17.52 1.84
C ARG A 4 -17.70 -16.04 1.58
N LEU A 5 -16.96 -15.19 2.27
CA LEU A 5 -17.11 -13.74 2.23
C LEU A 5 -16.47 -13.19 0.96
N ALA A 6 -16.90 -12.02 0.49
CA ALA A 6 -16.29 -11.34 -0.66
C ALA A 6 -14.82 -10.91 -0.42
N TRP A 7 -14.32 -11.01 0.82
CA TRP A 7 -12.89 -10.88 1.19
C TRP A 7 -12.23 -12.21 1.58
N GLU A 8 -12.96 -13.33 1.51
CA GLU A 8 -12.42 -14.68 1.34
C GLU A 8 -12.23 -15.02 -0.15
N ILE A 9 -12.07 -14.00 -1.00
CA ILE A 9 -11.25 -14.15 -2.21
C ILE A 9 -9.86 -14.60 -1.70
N PRO A 10 -9.16 -15.55 -2.36
CA PRO A 10 -7.86 -16.08 -1.92
C PRO A 10 -6.73 -15.04 -1.74
N GLU A 11 -7.02 -13.75 -1.93
CA GLU A 11 -6.09 -12.63 -1.92
C GLU A 11 -6.29 -11.80 -0.65
N GLY A 12 -5.91 -12.37 0.50
CA GLY A 12 -5.95 -11.73 1.83
C GLY A 12 -4.98 -10.55 1.98
N ARG A 13 -5.10 -9.52 1.13
CA ARG A 13 -4.31 -8.29 1.20
C ARG A 13 -5.12 -7.16 1.81
N LEU A 14 -4.61 -6.60 2.91
CA LEU A 14 -5.19 -5.41 3.52
C LEU A 14 -4.80 -4.13 2.79
N ILE A 15 -3.81 -4.20 1.91
CA ILE A 15 -3.34 -3.12 1.06
C ILE A 15 -3.50 -3.54 -0.40
N ARG A 16 -4.11 -2.67 -1.20
CA ARG A 16 -4.32 -2.89 -2.65
C ARG A 16 -3.72 -1.78 -3.46
N PHE A 17 -3.07 -2.13 -4.56
CA PHE A 17 -2.59 -1.16 -5.53
C PHE A 17 -3.76 -0.56 -6.31
N ILE A 18 -3.85 0.78 -6.36
CA ILE A 18 -4.96 1.47 -7.05
C ILE A 18 -4.48 2.03 -8.39
N SER A 19 -3.46 2.87 -8.32
CA SER A 19 -3.09 3.73 -9.44
C SER A 19 -1.67 4.26 -9.27
N VAL A 20 -1.11 4.69 -10.40
CA VAL A 20 0.17 5.36 -10.48
C VAL A 20 -0.07 6.74 -11.05
N THR A 21 0.53 7.73 -10.41
CA THR A 21 0.49 9.13 -10.86
C THR A 21 1.91 9.67 -10.87
N ALA A 22 2.30 10.33 -11.96
CA ALA A 22 3.56 11.07 -12.01
C ALA A 22 3.28 12.54 -11.71
N VAL A 23 4.02 13.11 -10.76
CA VAL A 23 3.87 14.49 -10.33
C VAL A 23 5.20 15.21 -10.49
N ARG A 24 5.17 16.37 -11.15
CA ARG A 24 6.35 17.23 -11.24
C ARG A 24 6.53 18.03 -9.97
N GLU A 25 7.71 17.98 -9.38
CA GLU A 25 8.04 18.86 -8.27
C GLU A 25 8.22 20.29 -8.81
N THR A 26 7.24 21.15 -8.55
CA THR A 26 7.47 22.58 -8.73
C THR A 26 8.45 23.00 -7.64
N LYS A 27 9.64 23.48 -8.01
CA LYS A 27 10.61 24.12 -7.10
C LYS A 27 10.03 25.43 -6.57
N SER A 28 8.95 25.35 -5.80
CA SER A 28 8.50 26.40 -4.92
C SER A 28 9.63 26.64 -3.93
N ARG A 29 10.38 27.73 -4.12
CA ARG A 29 11.36 28.25 -3.15
C ARG A 29 10.62 28.62 -1.87
N ARG A 30 10.21 27.64 -1.07
CA ARG A 30 9.75 27.86 0.30
C ARG A 30 10.74 27.18 1.23
N ARG A 31 11.32 28.00 2.10
CA ARG A 31 12.06 27.58 3.29
C ARG A 31 11.13 26.70 4.12
N TYR A 32 11.13 25.40 3.86
CA TYR A 32 10.44 24.43 4.71
C TYR A 32 11.39 24.09 5.86
N SER A 33 10.99 24.48 7.08
CA SER A 33 11.71 24.19 8.31
C SER A 33 11.82 22.67 8.52
N ALA A 34 12.94 22.23 9.11
CA ALA A 34 13.26 20.83 9.35
C ALA A 34 12.17 20.06 10.14
N GLU A 35 11.33 20.77 10.90
CA GLU A 35 10.23 20.20 11.68
C GLU A 35 9.12 19.56 10.82
N ARG A 36 8.98 19.91 9.54
CA ARG A 36 8.00 19.28 8.65
C ARG A 36 8.49 18.01 7.94
N ARG A 37 9.76 17.60 8.06
CA ARG A 37 10.23 16.36 7.40
C ARG A 37 9.60 15.11 8.02
N ASN A 38 9.35 15.10 9.33
CA ASN A 38 8.60 14.01 9.98
C ASN A 38 7.10 14.04 9.63
N SER A 39 6.56 15.19 9.20
CA SER A 39 5.18 15.30 8.68
C SER A 39 5.10 15.24 7.14
N LEU A 40 6.21 14.99 6.44
CA LEU A 40 6.29 14.91 4.97
C LEU A 40 6.53 13.49 4.47
N LEU A 41 7.04 12.59 5.32
CA LEU A 41 6.94 11.13 5.11
C LEU A 41 5.50 10.61 5.34
N ILE A 42 4.67 11.40 6.01
CA ILE A 42 3.24 11.19 6.18
C ILE A 42 2.58 12.55 5.96
N GLY A 43 2.40 12.95 4.70
CA GLY A 43 1.68 14.19 4.37
C GLY A 43 0.23 14.14 4.86
N THR A 44 -0.02 14.57 6.10
CA THR A 44 -1.35 14.84 6.68
C THR A 44 -1.92 16.16 6.15
N GLY A 45 -1.86 16.34 4.83
CA GLY A 45 -2.29 17.57 4.19
C GLY A 45 -2.95 17.27 2.86
N PHE A 46 -4.07 16.54 2.86
CA PHE A 46 -5.12 16.75 1.87
C PHE A 46 -6.50 16.47 2.47
N ALA A 47 -7.38 17.42 2.18
CA ALA A 47 -8.79 17.43 2.51
C ALA A 47 -9.50 16.19 1.96
N GLU A 48 -10.59 15.82 2.64
CA GLU A 48 -11.68 15.05 2.07
C GLU A 48 -12.21 15.78 0.83
N THR A 49 -11.63 15.52 -0.34
CA THR A 49 -12.23 15.87 -1.63
C THR A 49 -12.38 14.59 -2.43
N GLY A 50 -13.39 13.81 -2.05
CA GLY A 50 -13.92 12.74 -2.88
C GLY A 50 -14.67 13.33 -4.06
N GLY A 51 -13.94 13.60 -5.13
CA GLY A 51 -14.49 13.83 -6.45
C GLY A 51 -13.49 13.29 -7.47
N PRO A 52 -13.92 12.52 -8.49
CA PRO A 52 -13.05 12.16 -9.60
C PRO A 52 -12.54 13.46 -10.22
N GLY A 53 -11.23 13.68 -10.15
CA GLY A 53 -10.58 14.87 -10.69
C GLY A 53 -10.96 15.00 -12.15
N ARG A 54 -11.53 16.15 -12.53
CA ARG A 54 -11.70 16.53 -13.94
C ARG A 54 -10.37 16.33 -14.65
N GLU A 55 -10.40 15.55 -15.73
CA GLU A 55 -9.29 15.38 -16.67
C GLU A 55 -8.80 16.77 -17.09
N SER A 56 -7.68 17.20 -16.51
CA SER A 56 -7.07 18.48 -16.82
C SER A 56 -6.14 18.31 -18.00
N GLY A 57 -6.48 18.99 -19.10
CA GLY A 57 -5.58 19.68 -20.03
C GLY A 57 -4.35 18.92 -20.52
N GLY A 58 -4.30 18.66 -21.83
CA GLY A 58 -3.18 18.03 -22.53
C GLY A 58 -1.83 18.45 -21.96
N ALA A 59 -1.08 17.47 -21.45
CA ALA A 59 0.25 17.68 -20.92
C ALA A 59 1.12 18.24 -22.05
N ASP A 60 1.55 19.50 -21.91
CA ASP A 60 2.41 20.18 -22.87
C ASP A 60 3.72 19.38 -23.04
N GLU A 61 3.91 18.71 -24.17
CA GLU A 61 5.10 17.91 -24.49
C GLU A 61 6.42 18.69 -24.31
N ARG A 62 6.35 20.02 -24.26
CA ARG A 62 7.50 20.92 -24.01
C ARG A 62 7.97 20.92 -22.54
N LEU A 63 7.32 20.19 -21.63
CA LEU A 63 7.54 20.27 -20.19
C LEU A 63 8.88 19.68 -19.73
N ILE A 64 9.45 18.72 -20.45
CA ILE A 64 10.78 18.15 -20.15
C ILE A 64 11.72 18.50 -21.30
N ARG A 65 12.41 19.64 -21.21
CA ARG A 65 13.48 19.95 -22.16
C ARG A 65 14.71 19.11 -21.82
N PRO A 66 15.12 18.17 -22.69
CA PRO A 66 16.36 17.44 -22.49
C PRO A 66 17.52 18.43 -22.41
N LYS A 67 18.29 18.41 -21.32
CA LYS A 67 19.72 18.69 -21.51
C LYS A 67 20.23 17.56 -22.40
N ILE A 68 20.96 17.91 -23.46
CA ILE A 68 21.49 17.00 -24.49
C ILE A 68 21.71 15.59 -23.92
N PHE A 69 20.90 14.61 -24.37
CA PHE A 69 20.98 13.26 -23.85
C PHE A 69 22.29 12.63 -24.30
N HIS A 70 23.19 12.38 -23.36
CA HIS A 70 24.45 11.70 -23.65
C HIS A 70 24.28 10.17 -23.75
N ASN A 71 23.16 9.62 -23.25
CA ASN A 71 22.89 8.17 -23.22
C ASN A 71 21.50 7.86 -23.80
N ARG A 72 21.42 6.83 -24.66
CA ARG A 72 20.16 6.32 -25.22
C ARG A 72 19.22 5.77 -24.14
N ALA A 73 19.74 5.07 -23.12
CA ALA A 73 18.93 4.55 -22.02
C ALA A 73 18.20 5.67 -21.27
N MET A 74 18.90 6.79 -21.01
CA MET A 74 18.27 7.97 -20.42
C MET A 74 17.16 8.52 -21.32
N LYS A 75 17.43 8.67 -22.63
CA LYS A 75 16.42 9.16 -23.58
C LYS A 75 15.14 8.33 -23.53
N ASP A 76 15.26 7.00 -23.49
CA ASP A 76 14.11 6.11 -23.39
C ASP A 76 13.43 6.23 -22.02
N PHE A 77 14.17 6.34 -20.93
CA PHE A 77 13.60 6.62 -19.61
C PHE A 77 12.77 7.92 -19.57
N TYR A 78 13.27 9.01 -20.16
CA TYR A 78 12.53 10.27 -20.27
C TYR A 78 11.26 10.14 -21.12
N ARG A 79 11.31 9.36 -22.21
CA ARG A 79 10.12 9.06 -23.00
C ARG A 79 9.09 8.26 -22.18
N GLY A 80 9.54 7.31 -21.37
CA GLY A 80 8.69 6.57 -20.44
C GLY A 80 8.00 7.48 -19.43
N ILE A 81 8.72 8.43 -18.84
CA ILE A 81 8.13 9.45 -17.95
C ILE A 81 7.08 10.30 -18.68
N THR A 82 7.39 10.79 -19.87
CA THR A 82 6.46 11.61 -20.66
C THR A 82 5.19 10.83 -20.98
N ALA A 83 5.32 9.59 -21.45
CA ALA A 83 4.18 8.72 -21.73
C ALA A 83 3.34 8.47 -20.45
N LEU A 84 3.99 8.25 -19.30
CA LEU A 84 3.32 8.08 -18.01
C LEU A 84 2.56 9.34 -17.57
N LEU A 85 3.14 10.53 -17.77
CA LEU A 85 2.49 11.82 -17.50
C LEU A 85 1.27 12.07 -18.42
N CYS A 86 1.31 11.53 -19.64
CA CYS A 86 0.17 11.54 -20.57
C CYS A 86 -0.86 10.44 -20.27
N GLY A 87 -0.67 9.63 -19.23
CA GLY A 87 -1.57 8.54 -18.88
C GLY A 87 -1.44 7.27 -19.74
N ASN A 88 -0.48 7.23 -20.67
CA ASN A 88 -0.25 6.08 -21.55
C ASN A 88 0.68 5.05 -20.88
N LYS A 89 0.10 4.15 -20.07
CA LYS A 89 0.86 3.15 -19.30
C LYS A 89 1.58 2.13 -20.18
N GLU A 90 0.97 1.67 -21.27
CA GLU A 90 1.56 0.66 -22.16
C GLU A 90 2.82 1.19 -22.85
N GLU A 91 2.73 2.41 -23.39
CA GLU A 91 3.87 3.09 -24.01
C GLU A 91 4.96 3.43 -22.99
N ALA A 92 4.56 3.86 -21.79
CA ALA A 92 5.50 4.08 -20.69
C ALA A 92 6.26 2.79 -20.34
N ALA A 93 5.56 1.66 -20.22
CA ALA A 93 6.15 0.36 -19.93
C ALA A 93 7.11 -0.06 -21.05
N PHE A 94 6.74 0.12 -22.32
CA PHE A 94 7.63 -0.13 -23.45
C PHE A 94 8.95 0.66 -23.32
N PHE A 95 8.87 1.97 -23.07
CA PHE A 95 10.07 2.79 -22.97
C PHE A 95 10.92 2.50 -21.72
N PHE A 96 10.32 2.14 -20.59
CA PHE A 96 11.10 1.72 -19.43
C PHE A 96 11.78 0.36 -19.64
N ARG A 97 11.16 -0.59 -20.35
CA ARG A 97 11.82 -1.85 -20.77
C ARG A 97 13.01 -1.55 -21.66
N GLU A 98 12.83 -0.68 -22.64
CA GLU A 98 13.89 -0.25 -23.55
C GLU A 98 15.05 0.44 -22.80
N ALA A 99 14.74 1.28 -21.81
CA ALA A 99 15.75 1.91 -20.96
C ALA A 99 16.54 0.86 -20.14
N ALA A 100 15.83 -0.06 -19.49
CA ALA A 100 16.41 -1.13 -18.68
C ALA A 100 17.21 -2.15 -19.52
N HIS A 101 16.80 -2.41 -20.77
CA HIS A 101 17.54 -3.28 -21.68
C HIS A 101 18.89 -2.67 -22.11
N ARG A 102 18.94 -1.34 -22.28
CA ARG A 102 20.16 -0.62 -22.66
C ARG A 102 21.11 -0.39 -21.49
N ASP A 103 20.58 -0.28 -20.27
CA ASP A 103 21.33 -0.11 -19.03
C ASP A 103 20.65 -0.92 -17.92
N ASP A 104 21.19 -2.11 -17.65
CA ASP A 104 20.67 -3.04 -16.65
C ASP A 104 20.90 -2.55 -15.21
N THR A 105 21.65 -1.46 -15.02
CA THR A 105 21.88 -0.85 -13.71
C THR A 105 20.87 0.24 -13.37
N LEU A 106 19.93 0.52 -14.29
CA LEU A 106 18.97 1.62 -14.19
C LEU A 106 17.81 1.32 -13.24
N ALA A 107 18.08 1.31 -11.93
CA ALA A 107 17.10 1.00 -10.88
C ALA A 107 15.79 1.79 -10.99
N ASP A 108 15.86 3.06 -11.41
CA ASP A 108 14.68 3.92 -11.58
C ASP A 108 13.72 3.39 -12.67
N ALA A 109 14.25 2.85 -13.77
CA ALA A 109 13.43 2.26 -14.83
C ALA A 109 12.74 0.98 -14.35
N TYR A 110 13.47 0.13 -13.62
CA TYR A 110 12.91 -1.08 -13.01
C TYR A 110 11.85 -0.77 -11.96
N PHE A 111 12.06 0.24 -11.10
CA PHE A 111 11.03 0.70 -10.18
C PHE A 111 9.76 1.14 -10.93
N ALA A 112 9.91 1.95 -11.98
CA ALA A 112 8.76 2.38 -12.79
C ALA A 112 8.03 1.18 -13.45
N LEU A 113 8.78 0.20 -13.98
CA LEU A 113 8.20 -1.03 -14.53
C LEU A 113 7.43 -1.84 -13.48
N SER A 114 7.98 -2.00 -12.27
CA SER A 114 7.32 -2.73 -11.19
C SER A 114 5.99 -2.09 -10.76
N LEU A 115 5.82 -0.79 -11.03
CA LEU A 115 4.58 -0.07 -10.76
C LEU A 115 3.53 -0.20 -11.85
N ILE A 116 3.92 -0.28 -13.11
CA ILE A 116 2.98 -0.12 -14.24
C ILE A 116 2.82 -1.37 -15.11
N SER A 117 3.66 -2.39 -14.94
CA SER A 117 3.50 -3.64 -15.67
C SER A 117 2.25 -4.39 -15.22
N ASP A 118 1.49 -4.91 -16.18
CA ASP A 118 0.36 -5.79 -15.91
C ASP A 118 0.78 -7.28 -15.75
N ASN A 119 2.05 -7.61 -16.04
CA ASN A 119 2.57 -8.96 -15.90
C ASN A 119 3.18 -9.15 -14.50
N PRO A 120 2.61 -10.01 -13.63
CA PRO A 120 3.13 -10.22 -12.27
C PRO A 120 4.60 -10.65 -12.26
N GLU A 121 5.01 -11.56 -13.14
CA GLU A 121 6.41 -12.03 -13.18
C GLU A 121 7.40 -10.92 -13.59
N GLU A 122 6.95 -10.00 -14.44
CA GLU A 122 7.73 -8.82 -14.78
C GLU A 122 7.82 -7.84 -13.61
N GLN A 123 6.73 -7.62 -12.87
CA GLN A 123 6.75 -6.79 -11.66
C GLN A 123 7.77 -7.32 -10.65
N LEU A 124 7.74 -8.64 -10.40
CA LEU A 124 8.66 -9.32 -9.50
C LEU A 124 10.12 -9.18 -9.96
N THR A 125 10.39 -9.49 -11.23
CA THR A 125 11.73 -9.38 -11.79
C THR A 125 12.24 -7.94 -11.76
N ALA A 126 11.38 -6.97 -12.08
CA ALA A 126 11.73 -5.56 -12.06
C ALA A 126 12.05 -5.10 -10.64
N VAL A 127 11.25 -5.46 -9.64
CA VAL A 127 11.53 -5.02 -8.27
C VAL A 127 12.80 -5.64 -7.68
N ASP A 128 13.08 -6.92 -8.01
CA ASP A 128 14.36 -7.57 -7.67
C ASP A 128 15.54 -6.79 -8.26
N ARG A 129 15.46 -6.42 -9.55
CA ARG A 129 16.50 -5.63 -10.22
C ARG A 129 16.66 -4.23 -9.64
N ALA A 130 15.56 -3.56 -9.30
CA ALA A 130 15.59 -2.25 -8.64
C ALA A 130 16.32 -2.32 -7.27
N LEU A 131 16.07 -3.37 -6.48
CA LEU A 131 16.74 -3.58 -5.20
C LEU A 131 18.24 -3.92 -5.35
N ILE A 132 18.60 -4.76 -6.32
CA ILE A 132 20.02 -5.07 -6.62
C ILE A 132 20.79 -3.79 -6.93
N HIS A 133 20.21 -2.90 -7.74
CA HIS A 133 20.84 -1.65 -8.17
C HIS A 133 20.46 -0.42 -7.30
N ARG A 134 19.97 -0.64 -6.07
CA ARG A 134 19.45 0.42 -5.18
C ARG A 134 20.41 1.60 -4.95
N LYS A 135 21.73 1.40 -5.04
CA LYS A 135 22.72 2.49 -4.90
C LYS A 135 22.53 3.60 -5.94
N GLY A 136 22.01 3.27 -7.13
CA GLY A 136 21.71 4.22 -8.20
C GLY A 136 20.28 4.75 -8.18
N PHE A 137 19.42 4.22 -7.31
CA PHE A 137 18.01 4.60 -7.23
C PHE A 137 17.85 6.06 -6.78
N THR A 138 16.80 6.72 -7.25
CA THR A 138 16.48 8.16 -7.09
C THR A 138 17.31 9.11 -7.95
N ARG A 139 18.30 8.63 -8.70
CA ARG A 139 19.16 9.50 -9.49
C ARG A 139 18.39 10.20 -10.60
N LEU A 140 17.70 9.44 -11.46
CA LEU A 140 16.96 10.00 -12.58
C LEU A 140 15.71 10.75 -12.14
N TRP A 141 15.06 10.33 -11.05
CA TRP A 141 13.96 11.08 -10.44
C TRP A 141 14.42 12.49 -10.02
N LYS A 142 15.59 12.61 -9.40
CA LYS A 142 16.18 13.92 -9.04
C LYS A 142 16.60 14.74 -10.26
N GLU A 143 17.18 14.10 -11.28
CA GLU A 143 17.60 14.78 -12.52
C GLU A 143 16.41 15.31 -13.32
N THR A 144 15.31 14.56 -13.37
CA THR A 144 14.07 14.94 -14.07
C THR A 144 13.24 15.95 -13.26
N GLY A 145 13.34 15.94 -11.93
CA GLY A 145 12.44 16.68 -11.05
C GLY A 145 11.01 16.14 -11.09
N VAL A 146 10.84 14.89 -11.51
CA VAL A 146 9.57 14.16 -11.51
C VAL A 146 9.64 13.12 -10.41
N SER A 147 8.60 13.08 -9.58
CA SER A 147 8.36 11.98 -8.66
C SER A 147 7.23 11.13 -9.21
N VAL A 148 7.39 9.82 -9.15
CA VAL A 148 6.27 8.89 -9.35
C VAL A 148 5.69 8.57 -7.99
N CYS A 149 4.36 8.53 -7.92
CA CYS A 149 3.62 8.19 -6.72
C CYS A 149 2.69 7.02 -7.05
N ALA A 150 2.84 5.91 -6.33
CA ALA A 150 1.84 4.85 -6.31
C ALA A 150 0.84 5.12 -5.20
N MET A 151 -0.43 4.91 -5.50
CA MET A 151 -1.51 4.98 -4.53
C MET A 151 -1.88 3.57 -4.11
N LEU A 152 -1.73 3.28 -2.83
CA LEU A 152 -2.23 2.06 -2.22
C LEU A 152 -3.50 2.38 -1.42
N THR A 153 -4.52 1.53 -1.52
CA THR A 153 -5.72 1.60 -0.67
C THR A 153 -5.58 0.57 0.44
N ALA A 154 -5.60 1.04 1.70
CA ALA A 154 -5.83 0.17 2.83
C ALA A 154 -7.29 -0.32 2.85
N CYS A 155 -7.58 -1.43 3.54
CA CYS A 155 -8.93 -2.01 3.59
C CYS A 155 -10.01 -1.06 4.12
N ASP A 156 -9.61 0.00 4.84
CA ASP A 156 -10.50 1.08 5.28
C ASP A 156 -10.72 2.18 4.24
N GLY A 157 -10.37 1.93 2.97
CA GLY A 157 -10.51 2.87 1.86
C GLY A 157 -9.48 4.00 1.85
N LYS A 158 -8.66 4.12 2.91
CA LYS A 158 -7.69 5.20 3.02
C LYS A 158 -6.54 4.97 2.05
N GLN A 159 -6.11 6.08 1.47
CA GLN A 159 -5.06 6.07 0.47
C GLN A 159 -3.71 6.36 1.11
N ILE A 160 -2.74 5.51 0.80
CA ILE A 160 -1.34 5.62 1.18
C ILE A 160 -0.57 5.95 -0.10
N ARG A 161 0.35 6.91 0.00
CA ARG A 161 1.20 7.33 -1.11
C ARG A 161 2.57 6.70 -0.95
N LEU A 162 3.00 5.90 -1.93
CA LEU A 162 4.38 5.46 -2.05
C LEU A 162 5.09 6.37 -3.03
N MET A 163 6.14 7.03 -2.58
CA MET A 163 6.94 7.93 -3.40
C MET A 163 8.04 7.15 -4.12
N SER A 164 8.63 7.74 -5.15
CA SER A 164 9.83 7.21 -5.82
C SER A 164 11.11 7.48 -5.01
N ASP A 165 11.11 7.02 -3.76
CA ASP A 165 12.18 7.12 -2.76
C ASP A 165 12.47 5.76 -2.11
N PHE A 166 13.54 5.67 -1.31
CA PHE A 166 13.97 4.39 -0.73
C PHE A 166 12.88 3.68 0.09
N PRO A 167 12.16 4.34 1.01
CA PRO A 167 11.01 3.72 1.68
C PRO A 167 9.95 3.21 0.71
N GLY A 168 9.62 4.00 -0.33
CA GLY A 168 8.63 3.61 -1.32
C GLY A 168 9.04 2.40 -2.16
N LEU A 169 10.32 2.28 -2.53
CA LEU A 169 10.86 1.09 -3.20
C LEU A 169 10.78 -0.15 -2.30
N GLU A 170 11.18 -0.04 -1.03
CA GLU A 170 11.17 -1.16 -0.10
C GLU A 170 9.75 -1.64 0.21
N LEU A 171 8.81 -0.71 0.44
CA LEU A 171 7.40 -1.06 0.63
C LEU A 171 6.79 -1.67 -0.63
N LEU A 172 7.04 -1.09 -1.81
CA LEU A 172 6.55 -1.67 -3.06
C LEU A 172 7.07 -3.09 -3.28
N ALA A 173 8.36 -3.30 -3.04
CA ALA A 173 8.98 -4.62 -3.12
C ALA A 173 8.38 -5.61 -2.12
N ALA A 174 8.16 -5.18 -0.87
CA ALA A 174 7.52 -6.02 0.14
C ALA A 174 6.11 -6.44 -0.27
N GLU A 175 5.31 -5.53 -0.84
CA GLU A 175 3.96 -5.83 -1.35
C GLU A 175 3.99 -6.77 -2.57
N ILE A 176 4.93 -6.59 -3.50
CA ILE A 176 5.13 -7.50 -4.64
C ILE A 176 5.62 -8.88 -4.14
N TYR A 177 6.53 -8.96 -3.20
CA TYR A 177 6.94 -10.26 -2.64
C TYR A 177 5.79 -10.98 -1.96
N GLN A 178 4.99 -10.27 -1.17
CA GLN A 178 3.76 -10.80 -0.59
C GLN A 178 2.74 -11.22 -1.65
N SER A 179 2.70 -10.55 -2.80
CA SER A 179 1.80 -10.87 -3.90
C SER A 179 2.12 -12.20 -4.58
N HIS A 180 3.42 -12.51 -4.65
CA HIS A 180 3.98 -13.72 -5.23
C HIS A 180 4.22 -14.85 -4.22
N GLY A 181 3.72 -14.72 -2.99
CA GLY A 181 3.92 -15.73 -1.94
C GLY A 181 5.37 -15.82 -1.42
N LYS A 182 6.25 -14.89 -1.79
CA LYS A 182 7.61 -14.74 -1.25
C LYS A 182 7.59 -14.01 0.09
N THR A 183 6.77 -14.47 1.03
CA THR A 183 6.54 -13.78 2.31
C THR A 183 7.82 -13.69 3.16
N ASP A 184 8.70 -14.70 3.09
CA ASP A 184 9.98 -14.70 3.81
C ASP A 184 10.96 -13.63 3.30
N ASP A 185 10.96 -13.36 2.00
CA ASP A 185 11.76 -12.28 1.42
C ASP A 185 11.18 -10.90 1.81
N SER A 186 9.86 -10.79 1.87
CA SER A 186 9.15 -9.59 2.33
C SER A 186 9.47 -9.25 3.78
N CYS A 187 9.34 -10.22 4.72
CA CYS A 187 9.70 -10.02 6.13
C CYS A 187 11.16 -9.58 6.26
N ARG A 188 12.10 -10.32 5.63
CA ARG A 188 13.53 -9.99 5.69
C ARG A 188 13.83 -8.59 5.15
N LEU A 189 13.16 -8.17 4.08
CA LEU A 189 13.33 -6.82 3.53
C LEU A 189 12.85 -5.75 4.52
N LEU A 190 11.65 -5.94 5.09
CA LEU A 190 11.02 -4.97 6.00
C LEU A 190 11.75 -4.86 7.34
N GLU A 191 12.18 -5.99 7.92
CA GLU A 191 12.90 -6.05 9.20
C GLU A 191 14.30 -5.42 9.10
N ASN A 192 14.99 -5.60 7.97
CA ASN A 192 16.34 -5.07 7.75
C ASN A 192 16.34 -3.65 7.19
N SER A 193 15.18 -3.05 6.95
CA SER A 193 15.08 -1.67 6.47
C SER A 193 15.50 -0.69 7.57
N GLN A 194 16.22 0.37 7.17
CA GLN A 194 16.47 1.52 8.06
C GLN A 194 15.18 2.26 8.46
N HIS A 195 14.05 1.92 7.83
CA HIS A 195 12.73 2.48 8.05
C HIS A 195 11.78 1.54 8.81
N ALA A 196 12.28 0.43 9.37
CA ALA A 196 11.48 -0.58 10.07
C ALA A 196 10.60 -0.02 11.21
N GLU A 197 10.99 1.10 11.81
CA GLU A 197 10.24 1.76 12.89
C GLU A 197 9.03 2.59 12.40
N LEU A 198 8.86 2.80 11.08
CA LEU A 198 7.69 3.48 10.54
C LEU A 198 6.44 2.60 10.67
N ASP A 199 5.31 3.20 11.03
CA ASP A 199 4.07 2.45 11.27
C ASP A 199 3.60 1.63 10.06
N ILE A 200 3.87 2.10 8.84
CA ILE A 200 3.57 1.36 7.61
C ILE A 200 4.48 0.15 7.39
N PHE A 201 5.76 0.25 7.75
CA PHE A 201 6.70 -0.88 7.69
C PHE A 201 6.30 -1.93 8.73
N ARG A 202 6.01 -1.50 9.97
CA ARG A 202 5.51 -2.39 11.03
C ARG A 202 4.20 -3.07 10.62
N PHE A 203 3.28 -2.33 10.02
CA PHE A 203 2.02 -2.88 9.54
C PHE A 203 2.23 -3.94 8.44
N SER A 204 2.98 -3.62 7.38
CA SER A 204 3.25 -4.55 6.28
C SER A 204 4.05 -5.78 6.76
N CYS A 205 4.97 -5.59 7.71
CA CYS A 205 5.73 -6.69 8.32
C CYS A 205 4.82 -7.56 9.19
N GLY A 206 3.91 -6.96 9.97
CA GLY A 206 2.90 -7.68 10.74
C GLY A 206 1.94 -8.47 9.85
N GLU A 207 1.58 -7.94 8.68
CA GLU A 207 0.82 -8.66 7.65
C GLU A 207 1.59 -9.87 7.11
N ALA A 208 2.88 -9.70 6.82
CA ALA A 208 3.73 -10.79 6.35
C ALA A 208 3.87 -11.91 7.41
N HIS A 209 4.13 -11.58 8.68
CA HIS A 209 4.15 -12.58 9.77
C HIS A 209 2.80 -13.27 9.95
N PHE A 210 1.69 -12.54 9.86
CA PHE A 210 0.36 -13.15 9.95
C PHE A 210 0.15 -14.22 8.87
N ARG A 211 0.60 -13.95 7.62
CA ARG A 211 0.53 -14.90 6.51
C ARG A 211 1.44 -16.12 6.72
N GLN A 212 2.57 -15.94 7.40
CA GLN A 212 3.46 -17.03 7.83
C GLN A 212 2.94 -17.81 9.05
N GLN A 213 1.76 -17.47 9.58
CA GLN A 213 1.21 -18.04 10.83
C GLN A 213 2.08 -17.76 12.07
N GLN A 214 2.93 -16.74 11.98
CA GLN A 214 3.78 -16.21 13.05
C GLN A 214 3.00 -15.15 13.85
N TYR A 215 1.94 -15.61 14.53
CA TYR A 215 0.93 -14.73 15.10
C TYR A 215 1.44 -13.90 16.29
N ASP A 216 2.41 -14.40 17.05
CA ASP A 216 3.05 -13.68 18.15
C ASP A 216 3.84 -12.47 17.64
N GLN A 217 4.67 -12.64 16.61
CA GLN A 217 5.41 -11.53 15.98
C GLN A 217 4.45 -10.52 15.35
N ALA A 218 3.40 -11.02 14.66
CA ALA A 218 2.37 -10.17 14.08
C ALA A 218 1.68 -9.29 15.14
N ILE A 219 1.28 -9.88 16.28
CA ILE A 219 0.65 -9.15 17.39
C ILE A 219 1.55 -8.02 17.91
N ASP A 220 2.84 -8.27 18.09
CA ASP A 220 3.78 -7.29 18.63
C ASP A 220 4.01 -6.11 17.70
N LEU A 221 4.09 -6.36 16.39
CA LEU A 221 4.23 -5.30 15.38
C LEU A 221 2.94 -4.48 15.22
N LEU A 222 1.79 -5.15 15.15
CA LEU A 222 0.50 -4.50 14.91
C LEU A 222 0.03 -3.65 16.11
N LYS A 223 0.42 -4.00 17.33
CA LYS A 223 0.21 -3.14 18.51
C LYS A 223 0.94 -1.81 18.38
N LYS A 224 2.15 -1.82 17.80
CA LYS A 224 3.01 -0.63 17.64
C LYS A 224 2.59 0.24 16.46
N SER A 225 2.04 -0.33 15.37
CA SER A 225 1.57 0.43 14.20
C SER A 225 0.26 1.20 14.44
N GLY A 226 -0.48 0.86 15.49
CA GLY A 226 -1.81 1.41 15.79
C GLY A 226 -1.86 2.90 16.13
N SER A 227 -0.72 3.58 16.25
CA SER A 227 -0.63 5.03 16.47
C SER A 227 -0.99 5.85 15.23
N ASN A 228 -0.82 5.30 14.02
CA ASN A 228 -1.18 5.99 12.78
C ASN A 228 -2.68 5.87 12.51
N ARG A 229 -3.38 7.01 12.39
CA ARG A 229 -4.82 7.06 12.09
C ARG A 229 -5.19 6.38 10.76
N LEU A 230 -4.30 6.39 9.77
CA LEU A 230 -4.53 5.73 8.48
C LEU A 230 -4.47 4.20 8.60
N LEU A 231 -3.70 3.68 9.55
CA LEU A 231 -3.46 2.24 9.70
C LEU A 231 -4.13 1.64 10.92
N SER A 232 -4.66 2.45 11.85
CA SER A 232 -5.21 1.95 13.11
C SER A 232 -6.35 0.95 12.91
N GLY A 233 -7.29 1.21 12.00
CA GLY A 233 -8.38 0.28 11.69
C GLY A 233 -7.85 -1.07 11.15
N PRO A 234 -7.14 -1.05 10.01
CA PRO A 234 -6.52 -2.25 9.44
C PRO A 234 -5.63 -3.02 10.44
N SER A 235 -4.79 -2.30 11.20
CA SER A 235 -3.89 -2.90 12.20
C SER A 235 -4.66 -3.62 13.30
N CYS A 236 -5.72 -2.99 13.83
CA CYS A 236 -6.55 -3.62 14.86
C CYS A 236 -7.35 -4.81 14.33
N TYR A 237 -7.80 -4.77 13.07
CA TYR A 237 -8.48 -5.91 12.46
C TYR A 237 -7.56 -7.13 12.39
N LEU A 238 -6.36 -6.94 11.84
CA LEU A 238 -5.36 -8.01 11.74
C LEU A 238 -4.85 -8.49 13.11
N LEU A 239 -4.71 -7.57 14.07
CA LEU A 239 -4.39 -7.89 15.45
C LEU A 239 -5.46 -8.80 16.08
N GLY A 240 -6.74 -8.47 15.89
CA GLY A 240 -7.85 -9.29 16.37
C GLY A 240 -7.85 -10.68 15.72
N LEU A 241 -7.57 -10.78 14.42
CA LEU A 241 -7.47 -12.06 13.72
C LEU A 241 -6.30 -12.90 14.26
N SER A 242 -5.15 -12.27 14.50
CA SER A 242 -3.97 -12.94 15.06
C SER A 242 -4.26 -13.48 16.46
N LEU A 243 -4.95 -12.69 17.30
CA LEU A 243 -5.40 -13.10 18.64
C LEU A 243 -6.39 -14.26 18.59
N GLU A 244 -7.33 -14.25 17.64
CA GLU A 244 -8.27 -15.34 17.42
C GLU A 244 -7.55 -16.65 17.06
N LYS A 245 -6.58 -16.60 16.13
CA LYS A 245 -5.80 -17.77 15.72
C LYS A 245 -4.99 -18.38 16.87
N MET A 246 -4.60 -17.55 17.83
CA MET A 246 -3.92 -17.95 19.06
C MET A 246 -4.86 -18.40 20.19
N GLY A 247 -6.18 -18.37 19.97
CA GLY A 247 -7.19 -18.78 20.97
C GLY A 247 -7.54 -17.70 22.01
N TYR A 248 -7.00 -16.48 21.89
CA TYR A 248 -7.29 -15.36 22.80
C TYR A 248 -8.60 -14.64 22.44
N HIS A 249 -9.72 -15.38 22.38
CA HIS A 249 -11.01 -14.89 21.90
C HIS A 249 -11.55 -13.68 22.68
N SER A 250 -11.39 -13.66 24.00
CA SER A 250 -11.84 -12.55 24.85
C SER A 250 -11.11 -11.24 24.52
N THR A 251 -9.80 -11.31 24.31
CA THR A 251 -8.96 -10.18 23.90
C THR A 251 -9.29 -9.74 22.48
N ALA A 252 -9.49 -10.67 21.54
CA ALA A 252 -9.90 -10.35 20.17
C ALA A 252 -11.24 -9.59 20.14
N ILE A 253 -12.25 -10.04 20.91
CA ILE A 253 -13.54 -9.34 21.08
C ILE A 253 -13.32 -7.91 21.59
N GLN A 254 -12.45 -7.71 22.57
CA GLN A 254 -12.15 -6.37 23.10
C GLN A 254 -11.49 -5.48 22.04
N VAL A 255 -10.52 -6.00 21.28
CA VAL A 255 -9.87 -5.28 20.18
C VAL A 255 -10.92 -4.83 19.16
N TYR A 256 -11.75 -5.73 18.65
CA TYR A 256 -12.78 -5.39 17.66
C TYR A 256 -13.79 -4.36 18.17
N ARG A 257 -14.28 -4.51 19.40
CA ARG A 257 -15.19 -3.53 20.00
C ARG A 257 -14.53 -2.17 20.12
N ASN A 258 -13.31 -2.11 20.64
CA ASN A 258 -12.58 -0.86 20.79
C ASN A 258 -12.32 -0.19 19.44
N THR A 259 -12.04 -0.95 18.37
CA THR A 259 -11.89 -0.42 17.02
C THR A 259 -13.20 0.14 16.48
N LEU A 260 -14.32 -0.57 16.66
CA LEU A 260 -15.66 -0.10 16.25
C LEU A 260 -16.14 1.13 17.02
N TYR A 261 -15.60 1.41 18.21
CA TYR A 261 -15.86 2.64 18.96
C TYR A 261 -15.02 3.84 18.48
N ARG A 262 -13.96 3.63 17.69
CA ARG A 262 -13.13 4.72 17.15
C ARG A 262 -13.77 5.31 15.89
N GLU A 263 -13.52 6.60 15.64
CA GLU A 263 -14.10 7.31 14.49
C GLU A 263 -13.48 6.93 13.13
N TYR A 264 -14.33 6.97 12.09
CA TYR A 264 -14.05 6.91 10.64
C TYR A 264 -13.18 5.75 10.14
N MET A 265 -13.85 4.67 9.72
CA MET A 265 -13.33 3.58 8.88
C MET A 265 -14.22 3.40 7.65
N SER A 266 -13.76 2.70 6.61
CA SER A 266 -14.66 2.35 5.50
C SER A 266 -15.80 1.46 5.99
N LYS A 267 -16.90 1.55 5.25
CA LYS A 267 -18.02 0.60 5.37
C LYS A 267 -17.54 -0.85 5.30
N ASP A 268 -16.63 -1.17 4.38
CA ASP A 268 -16.14 -2.54 4.18
C ASP A 268 -15.38 -3.06 5.40
N LEU A 269 -14.50 -2.24 5.99
CA LEU A 269 -13.79 -2.64 7.20
C LEU A 269 -14.75 -2.77 8.40
N GLU A 270 -15.74 -1.88 8.51
CA GLU A 270 -16.76 -1.97 9.56
C GLU A 270 -17.56 -3.28 9.45
N VAL A 271 -18.01 -3.64 8.24
CA VAL A 271 -18.69 -4.92 7.96
C VAL A 271 -17.79 -6.09 8.38
N ALA A 272 -16.52 -6.08 7.98
CA ALA A 272 -15.57 -7.15 8.32
C ALA A 272 -15.35 -7.29 9.83
N LEU A 273 -15.18 -6.18 10.55
CA LEU A 273 -15.03 -6.17 12.01
C LEU A 273 -16.29 -6.68 12.72
N ARG A 274 -17.47 -6.21 12.31
CA ARG A 274 -18.76 -6.63 12.89
C ARG A 274 -19.01 -8.11 12.68
N LEU A 275 -18.69 -8.63 11.51
CA LEU A 275 -18.85 -10.05 11.23
C LEU A 275 -17.94 -10.90 12.10
N GLN A 276 -16.65 -10.55 12.24
CA GLN A 276 -15.74 -11.32 13.11
C GLN A 276 -16.17 -11.23 14.58
N LEU A 277 -16.60 -10.06 15.03
CA LEU A 277 -17.15 -9.87 16.36
C LEU A 277 -18.41 -10.74 16.60
N TYR A 278 -19.34 -10.78 15.64
CA TYR A 278 -20.52 -11.65 15.70
C TYR A 278 -20.13 -13.12 15.85
N ARG A 279 -19.24 -13.62 14.97
CA ARG A 279 -18.77 -15.02 14.99
C ARG A 279 -18.14 -15.40 16.32
N LEU A 280 -17.26 -14.56 16.86
CA LEU A 280 -16.63 -14.80 18.16
C LEU A 280 -17.62 -14.77 19.33
N LEU A 281 -18.59 -13.86 19.31
CA LEU A 281 -19.62 -13.78 20.34
C LEU A 281 -20.57 -15.00 20.31
N GLU A 282 -20.94 -15.46 19.11
CA GLU A 282 -21.77 -16.64 18.92
C GLU A 282 -21.05 -17.91 19.39
N ALA A 283 -19.80 -18.10 18.96
CA ALA A 283 -18.96 -19.21 19.41
C ALA A 283 -18.73 -19.22 20.93
N GLY A 284 -18.62 -18.04 21.54
CA GLY A 284 -18.52 -17.86 22.99
C GLY A 284 -19.85 -17.99 23.76
N GLY A 285 -20.98 -18.27 23.09
CA GLY A 285 -22.29 -18.42 23.72
C GLY A 285 -22.96 -17.11 24.15
N HIS A 286 -22.43 -15.95 23.75
CA HIS A 286 -22.97 -14.63 24.07
C HIS A 286 -24.12 -14.22 23.13
N ARG A 287 -25.16 -15.05 23.05
CA ARG A 287 -26.26 -14.96 22.06
C ARG A 287 -26.83 -13.55 21.90
N TYR A 288 -27.26 -12.92 23.00
CA TYR A 288 -27.85 -11.58 22.97
C TYR A 288 -26.91 -10.52 22.35
N ARG A 289 -25.60 -10.58 22.66
CA ARG A 289 -24.62 -9.64 22.09
C ARG A 289 -24.35 -9.96 20.62
N ALA A 290 -24.28 -11.24 20.27
CA ALA A 290 -24.10 -11.68 18.89
C ALA A 290 -25.25 -11.20 18.00
N GLU A 291 -26.50 -11.42 18.41
CA GLU A 291 -27.70 -10.94 17.70
C GLU A 291 -27.67 -9.43 17.48
N LYS A 292 -27.31 -8.64 18.50
CA LYS A 292 -27.19 -7.20 18.37
C LYS A 292 -26.14 -6.76 17.33
N GLU A 293 -25.00 -7.43 17.27
CA GLU A 293 -23.99 -7.14 16.24
C GLU A 293 -24.43 -7.60 14.86
N PHE A 294 -25.20 -8.70 14.77
CA PHE A 294 -25.80 -9.16 13.51
C PHE A 294 -26.86 -8.20 12.98
N ASP A 295 -27.71 -7.63 13.84
CA ASP A 295 -28.68 -6.60 13.45
C ASP A 295 -27.98 -5.36 12.88
N ARG A 296 -26.88 -4.93 13.52
CA ARG A 296 -26.05 -3.82 13.02
C ARG A 296 -25.38 -4.15 11.69
N LEU A 297 -24.86 -5.38 11.56
CA LEU A 297 -24.25 -5.87 10.33
C LEU A 297 -25.27 -5.87 9.18
N THR A 298 -26.49 -6.36 9.39
CA THR A 298 -27.53 -6.41 8.34
C THR A 298 -28.11 -5.04 8.01
N ALA A 299 -28.15 -4.11 8.96
CA ALA A 299 -28.47 -2.72 8.68
C ALA A 299 -27.40 -2.05 7.79
N LEU A 300 -26.12 -2.41 7.97
CA LEU A 300 -25.00 -1.88 7.17
C LEU A 300 -24.91 -2.55 5.79
N ALA A 301 -25.07 -3.87 5.74
CA ALA A 301 -24.90 -4.75 4.59
C ALA A 301 -26.09 -5.74 4.51
N PRO A 302 -27.22 -5.34 3.90
CA PRO A 302 -28.46 -6.14 3.86
C PRO A 302 -28.30 -7.52 3.23
N GLU A 303 -27.28 -7.74 2.39
CA GLU A 303 -26.94 -9.03 1.80
C GLU A 303 -26.63 -10.13 2.82
N TYR A 304 -26.31 -9.77 4.07
CA TYR A 304 -26.13 -10.72 5.18
C TYR A 304 -27.43 -11.14 5.86
N ARG A 305 -28.57 -10.57 5.48
CA ARG A 305 -29.87 -11.00 6.01
C ARG A 305 -30.11 -12.43 5.55
N LYS A 306 -30.24 -13.37 6.50
CA LYS A 306 -30.53 -14.78 6.22
C LYS A 306 -31.77 -14.85 5.31
N ASN A 307 -31.63 -15.41 4.13
CA ASN A 307 -32.75 -15.97 3.37
C ASN A 307 -33.23 -17.25 4.05
#